data_AF-A0A917NVK2-F1
#
_entry.id   AF-A0A917NVK2-F1
#
_cell.length_a   1.000
_cell.length_b   1.000
_cell.length_c   1.000
_cell.angle_alpha   90.00
_cell.angle_beta   90.00
_cell.angle_gamma   90.00
#
_symmetry.space_group_name_H-M   'P 1'
#
loop_
_entity.id
_entity.type
_entity.pdbx_description
1 polymer ?
#
loop_
_entity_poly.entity_id
_entity_poly.type
_entity_poly.pdbx_seq_one_letter_code
_entity_poly.pdbx_strand_id
1 'polypeptide(L)' 'MANHEQDDDELFDLIGAIGTGIGVARDEGLPPAARQVGTDVAEDAAAKLADIKRRGQT' A
#
# COMPACT_ATOMS: atom_id res chain seq x y z
N MET A 1 1.76 5.02 -26.37
CA MET A 1 1.22 3.79 -25.75
C MET A 1 1.99 3.51 -24.45
N ALA A 2 2.00 4.46 -23.51
CA ALA A 2 2.84 4.38 -22.29
C ALA A 2 2.04 4.48 -20.98
N ASN A 3 0.72 4.67 -21.07
CA ASN A 3 -0.11 4.85 -19.88
C ASN A 3 -0.31 3.55 -19.11
N HIS A 4 -0.44 2.42 -19.82
CA HIS A 4 -0.83 1.15 -19.21
C HIS A 4 0.26 0.55 -18.31
N GLU A 5 1.54 0.72 -18.66
CA GLU A 5 2.66 0.23 -17.84
C GLU A 5 2.82 1.06 -16.56
N GLN A 6 2.63 2.38 -16.61
CA GLN A 6 2.70 3.24 -15.44
C GLN A 6 1.56 2.98 -14.44
N ASP A 7 0.35 2.75 -14.95
CA ASP A 7 -0.83 2.44 -14.13
C ASP A 7 -0.70 1.05 -13.44
N ASP A 8 -0.07 0.08 -14.11
CA ASP A 8 0.17 -1.27 -13.56
C ASP A 8 1.30 -1.25 -12.52
N ASP A 9 2.41 -0.54 -12.77
CA ASP A 9 3.52 -0.40 -11.83
C ASP A 9 3.06 0.26 -10.51
N GLU A 10 2.27 1.34 -10.60
CA GLU A 10 1.70 2.00 -9.42
C GLU A 10 0.78 1.07 -8.61
N LEU A 11 -0.01 0.23 -9.29
CA LEU A 11 -0.85 -0.77 -8.63
C LEU A 11 -0.02 -1.80 -7.86
N PHE A 12 1.03 -2.35 -8.48
CA PHE A 12 1.89 -3.32 -7.82
C PHE A 12 2.70 -2.71 -6.67
N ASP A 13 3.15 -1.46 -6.82
CA ASP A 13 3.83 -0.71 -5.76
C ASP A 13 2.93 -0.51 -4.55
N LEU A 14 1.65 -0.15 -4.77
CA LEU A 14 0.68 -0.02 -3.67
C LEU A 14 0.43 -1.34 -2.97
N ILE A 15 0.28 -2.44 -3.71
CA ILE A 15 0.12 -3.79 -3.12
C ILE A 15 1.37 -4.17 -2.31
N GLY A 16 2.56 -3.89 -2.84
CA GLY A 16 3.83 -4.10 -2.16
C GLY A 16 3.91 -3.31 -0.85
N ALA A 17 3.58 -2.01 -0.89
CA ALA A 17 3.59 -1.13 0.27
C ALA A 17 2.63 -1.60 1.37
N ILE A 18 1.42 -2.07 1.00
CA ILE A 18 0.46 -2.68 1.94
C ILE A 18 1.09 -3.91 2.60
N GLY A 19 1.65 -4.82 1.81
CA GLY A 19 2.28 -6.04 2.31
C GLY A 19 3.44 -5.76 3.26
N THR A 20 4.33 -4.84 2.90
CA THR A 20 5.46 -4.42 3.75
C THR A 20 4.97 -3.76 5.03
N GLY A 21 4.00 -2.84 4.95
CA GLY A 21 3.43 -2.16 6.12
C GLY A 21 2.80 -3.14 7.11
N ILE A 22 2.01 -4.11 6.62
CA ILE A 22 1.45 -5.19 7.44
C ILE A 22 2.55 -6.06 8.07
N GLY A 23 3.60 -6.38 7.29
CA GLY A 23 4.75 -7.13 7.80
C GLY A 23 5.42 -6.42 8.98
N VAL A 24 5.70 -5.13 8.82
CA VAL A 24 6.27 -4.27 9.88
C VAL A 24 5.33 -4.17 11.08
N ALA A 25 4.04 -3.96 10.87
CA ALA A 25 3.05 -3.84 11.96
C ALA A 25 2.96 -5.11 12.82
N ARG A 26 3.20 -6.27 12.22
CA ARG A 26 3.12 -7.58 12.88
C ARG A 26 4.45 -8.06 13.47
N ASP A 27 5.55 -7.38 13.20
CA ASP A 27 6.87 -7.75 13.70
C ASP A 27 7.04 -7.34 15.18
N GLU A 28 6.87 -8.31 16.10
CA GLU A 28 7.04 -8.11 17.54
C GLU A 28 8.48 -7.77 17.96
N GLY A 29 9.46 -7.98 17.07
CA GLY A 29 10.84 -7.56 17.28
C GLY A 29 11.05 -6.05 17.11
N LEU A 30 10.07 -5.34 16.53
CA LEU A 30 10.14 -3.90 16.30
C LEU A 30 9.52 -3.08 17.45
N PRO A 31 10.08 -1.88 17.71
CA PRO A 31 9.49 -0.94 18.65
C PRO A 31 8.02 -0.64 18.32
N PRO A 32 7.15 -0.39 19.31
CA PRO A 32 5.74 -0.07 19.08
C PRO A 32 5.53 1.08 18.07
N ALA A 33 6.39 2.11 18.12
CA ALA A 33 6.34 3.23 17.18
C ALA A 33 6.58 2.80 15.72
N ALA A 34 7.51 1.86 15.47
CA ALA A 34 7.78 1.37 14.12
C ALA A 34 6.60 0.51 13.60
N ARG A 35 5.98 -0.28 14.48
CA ARG A 35 4.77 -1.05 14.15
C ARG A 35 3.57 -0.15 13.83
N GLN A 36 3.44 0.96 14.57
CA GLN A 36 2.43 1.98 14.29
C GLN A 36 2.64 2.58 12.91
N VAL A 37 3.86 3.00 12.57
CA VAL A 37 4.19 3.50 11.22
C VAL A 37 3.89 2.46 10.14
N GLY A 38 4.19 1.19 10.38
CA GLY A 38 3.84 0.10 9.44
C GLY A 38 2.32 -0.02 9.22
N THR A 39 1.53 0.17 10.27
CA THR A 39 0.07 0.19 10.19
C THR A 39 -0.40 1.39 9.36
N ASP A 40 0.08 2.58 9.68
CA ASP A 40 -0.30 3.82 9.01
C ASP A 40 0.04 3.78 7.50
N VAL A 41 1.22 3.24 7.13
CA VAL A 41 1.63 3.05 5.73
C VAL A 41 0.72 2.06 5.00
N ALA A 42 0.36 0.95 5.64
CA ALA A 42 -0.53 -0.04 5.04
C ALA A 42 -1.94 0.53 4.81
N GLU A 43 -2.46 1.30 5.77
CA GLU A 43 -3.78 1.94 5.66
C GLU A 43 -3.81 3.00 4.56
N ASP A 44 -2.80 3.88 4.49
CA ASP A 44 -2.72 4.92 3.45
C ASP A 44 -2.60 4.32 2.05
N ALA A 45 -1.77 3.28 1.88
CA ALA A 45 -1.65 2.58 0.60
C ALA A 45 -2.94 1.85 0.21
N ALA A 46 -3.64 1.23 1.18
CA ALA A 46 -4.92 0.57 0.94
C ALA A 46 -6.02 1.58 0.55
N ALA A 47 -6.03 2.77 1.15
CA ALA A 47 -6.96 3.84 0.80
C ALA A 47 -6.75 4.31 -0.65
N LYS A 48 -5.49 4.52 -1.06
CA LYS A 48 -5.13 4.89 -2.45
C LYS A 48 -5.54 3.81 -3.44
N LEU A 49 -5.29 2.53 -3.11
CA LEU A 49 -5.70 1.40 -3.94
C LEU A 49 -7.22 1.35 -4.12
N ALA A 50 -7.98 1.58 -3.05
CA ALA A 50 -9.44 1.62 -3.11
C ALA A 50 -9.95 2.77 -4.00
N ASP A 51 -9.29 3.92 -3.97
CA ASP A 51 -9.60 5.07 -4.83
C ASP A 51 -9.30 4.79 -6.31
N ILE A 52 -8.17 4.16 -6.64
CA ILE A 52 -7.86 3.73 -8.01
C ILE A 52 -8.92 2.76 -8.51
N LYS A 53 -9.28 1.75 -7.71
CA LYS A 53 -10.33 0.79 -8.05
C LYS A 53 -11.68 1.47 -8.30
N ARG A 54 -12.02 2.51 -7.52
CA ARG A 54 -13.25 3.29 -7.70
C ARG A 54 -13.24 4.08 -9.01
N ARG A 55 -12.11 4.68 -9.38
CA ARG A 55 -11.96 5.46 -10.62
C ARG A 55 -11.96 4.58 -11.87
N GLY A 56 -11.47 3.35 -11.80
CA GLY A 56 -11.51 2.39 -12.90
C GLY A 56 -12.89 1.77 -13.17
N GLN A 57 -13.91 2.05 -12.34
CA GLN A 57 -15.28 1.54 -12.51
C GLN A 57 -16.27 2.55 -13.12
N THR A 58 -15.84 3.80 -13.37
CA THR A 58 -16.63 4.85 -14.05
C THR A 58 -16.18 5.05 -15.47
#